data_AF-A0A925TJ84-F1
#
_entry.id   AF-A0A925TJ84-F1
#
_cell.length_a   1.000
_cell.length_b   1.000
_cell.length_c   1.000
_cell.angle_alpha   90.00
_cell.angle_beta   90.00
_cell.angle_gamma   90.00
#
_symmetry.space_group_name_H-M   'P 1'
#
loop_
_entity.id
_entity.type
_entity.pdbx_description
1 polymer ?
#
loop_
_entity_poly.entity_id
_entity_poly.type
_entity_poly.pdbx_seq_one_letter_code
_entity_poly.pdbx_strand_id
1 'polypeptide(L)'
;MAKIAKLSVTQFSERFLAETGFTPARYLRQERIERAKRLLRAGGKTVAEIAQATGFSSSQNLATAFRQAEGMAPGDYARQTHLRTF
;
A
#
# COMPACT_ATOMS: atom_id res chain seq x y z
N MET A 1 -10.33 11.82 -32.20
CA MET A 1 -10.47 10.93 -31.03
C MET A 1 -9.42 9.81 -31.06
N ALA A 2 -8.14 10.15 -30.92
CA ALA A 2 -7.04 9.17 -30.79
C ALA A 2 -5.80 9.88 -30.24
N LYS A 3 -5.08 9.22 -29.31
CA LYS A 3 -3.81 9.64 -28.67
C LYS A 3 -3.94 10.63 -27.50
N ILE A 4 -4.53 10.19 -26.39
CA ILE A 4 -4.16 10.73 -25.08
C ILE A 4 -3.21 9.70 -24.44
N ALA A 5 -1.94 10.12 -24.32
CA ALA A 5 -0.92 9.58 -23.44
C ALA A 5 -0.49 8.10 -23.62
N LYS A 6 0.15 7.79 -24.76
CA LYS A 6 1.22 6.76 -24.81
C LYS A 6 2.57 7.36 -24.37
N LEU A 7 2.60 8.20 -23.33
CA LEU A 7 3.86 8.44 -22.63
C LEU A 7 4.09 7.18 -21.79
N SER A 8 4.94 6.33 -22.34
CA SER A 8 5.25 4.99 -21.87
C SER A 8 5.43 4.98 -20.36
N VAL A 9 4.86 3.97 -19.69
CA VAL A 9 5.09 3.67 -18.26
C VAL A 9 6.58 3.76 -17.90
N THR A 10 7.47 3.50 -18.85
CA THR A 10 8.92 3.68 -18.76
C THR A 10 9.36 5.14 -18.56
N GLN A 11 8.87 6.10 -19.35
CA GLN A 11 9.26 7.52 -19.24
C GLN A 11 8.73 8.15 -17.93
N PHE A 12 7.54 7.73 -17.50
CA PHE A 12 7.03 8.09 -16.17
C PHE A 12 7.90 7.49 -15.07
N SER A 13 8.31 6.22 -15.21
CA SER A 13 9.15 5.54 -14.22
C SER A 13 10.55 6.14 -14.10
N GLU A 14 11.16 6.54 -15.22
CA GLU A 14 12.47 7.17 -15.26
C GLU A 14 12.45 8.57 -14.67
N ARG A 15 11.45 9.40 -15.02
CA ARG A 15 11.30 10.74 -14.42
C ARG A 15 10.98 10.68 -12.94
N PHE A 16 10.08 9.78 -12.55
CA PHE A 16 9.73 9.58 -11.14
C PHE A 16 10.91 9.08 -10.32
N LEU A 17 11.73 8.16 -10.88
CA LEU A 17 12.97 7.71 -10.24
C LEU A 17 13.99 8.84 -10.14
N ALA A 18 14.14 9.66 -11.18
CA ALA A 18 15.05 10.81 -11.19
C ALA A 18 14.65 11.89 -10.17
N GLU A 19 13.35 12.09 -9.94
CA GLU A 19 12.83 13.10 -9.01
C GLU A 19 12.71 12.60 -7.57
N THR A 20 12.37 11.33 -7.34
CA THR A 20 12.08 10.79 -5.99
C THR A 20 13.13 9.82 -5.45
N GLY A 21 14.06 9.35 -6.29
CA GLY A 21 15.05 8.32 -5.93
C GLY A 21 14.46 6.91 -5.77
N PHE A 22 13.15 6.71 -5.96
CA PHE A 22 12.48 5.41 -5.87
C PHE A 22 11.72 5.06 -7.13
N THR A 23 11.60 3.77 -7.43
CA THR A 23 10.76 3.32 -8.53
C THR A 23 9.28 3.57 -8.19
N PRO A 24 8.42 3.91 -9.18
CA PRO A 24 7.00 4.15 -8.93
C PRO A 24 6.30 2.98 -8.23
N ALA A 25 6.68 1.75 -8.57
CA ALA A 25 6.11 0.55 -7.94
C ALA A 25 6.42 0.47 -6.44
N ARG A 26 7.64 0.86 -6.02
CA ARG A 26 8.03 0.91 -4.61
C ARG A 26 7.31 2.03 -3.88
N TYR A 27 7.23 3.22 -4.50
CA TYR A 27 6.50 4.35 -3.93
C TYR A 27 5.02 4.05 -3.75
N LEU A 28 4.36 3.53 -4.78
CA LEU A 28 2.96 3.11 -4.72
C LEU A 28 2.74 2.03 -3.67
N ARG A 29 3.67 1.07 -3.53
CA ARG A 29 3.59 0.08 -2.47
C ARG A 29 3.61 0.73 -1.08
N GLN A 30 4.51 1.68 -0.85
CA GLN A 30 4.60 2.41 0.42
C GLN A 30 3.30 3.18 0.72
N GLU A 31 2.78 3.93 -0.25
CA GLU A 31 1.52 4.67 -0.11
C GLU A 31 0.33 3.76 0.20
N ARG A 32 0.27 2.58 -0.44
CA ARG A 32 -0.76 1.57 -0.15
C ARG A 32 -0.64 1.00 1.25
N ILE A 33 0.57 0.75 1.74
CA ILE A 33 0.81 0.32 3.13
C ILE A 33 0.37 1.40 4.12
N GLU A 34 0.72 2.66 3.89
CA GLU A 34 0.30 3.76 4.76
C GLU A 34 -1.22 3.91 4.80
N ARG A 35 -1.91 3.73 3.66
CA ARG A 35 -3.37 3.69 3.63
C ARG A 35 -3.93 2.49 4.40
N ALA A 36 -3.32 1.31 4.27
CA ALA A 36 -3.72 0.13 5.03
C ALA A 36 -3.58 0.35 6.54
N LYS A 37 -2.48 0.97 7.01
CA LYS A 37 -2.28 1.32 8.42
C LYS A 37 -3.39 2.21 8.98
N ARG A 38 -3.82 3.22 8.22
CA ARG A 38 -4.93 4.10 8.61
C ARG A 38 -6.24 3.33 8.78
N LEU A 39 -6.55 2.42 7.84
CA LEU A 39 -7.76 1.60 7.90
C LEU A 39 -7.72 0.58 9.05
N LEU A 40 -6.56 -0.05 9.30
CA LEU A 40 -6.40 -0.98 10.42
C LEU A 40 -6.60 -0.26 11.77
N ARG A 41 -6.03 0.94 11.93
CA ARG A 41 -6.21 1.77 13.13
C ARG A 41 -7.67 2.19 13.33
N ALA A 42 -8.35 2.60 12.26
CA ALA A 42 -9.76 2.98 12.32
C ALA A 42 -10.67 1.80 12.70
N GLY A 43 -10.25 0.56 12.40
CA GLY A 43 -11.03 -0.63 12.67
C GLY A 43 -12.24 -0.77 11.74
N GLY A 44 -13.10 -1.76 12.02
CA GLY A 44 -14.36 -1.98 11.30
C GLY A 44 -14.23 -2.63 9.92
N LYS A 45 -13.02 -2.95 9.45
CA LYS A 45 -12.77 -3.72 8.21
C LYS A 45 -11.86 -4.89 8.48
N THR A 46 -12.13 -6.01 7.81
CA THR A 46 -11.26 -7.18 7.76
C THR A 46 -10.01 -6.89 6.92
N VAL A 47 -8.95 -7.66 7.14
CA VAL A 47 -7.70 -7.56 6.34
C VAL A 47 -7.97 -7.78 4.84
N ALA A 48 -8.94 -8.61 4.48
CA ALA A 48 -9.34 -8.85 3.09
C ALA A 48 -9.98 -7.61 2.45
N GLU A 49 -10.90 -6.96 3.15
CA GLU A 49 -11.53 -5.71 2.67
C GLU A 49 -10.50 -4.58 2.56
N ILE A 50 -9.54 -4.52 3.48
CA ILE A 50 -8.46 -3.53 3.44
C ILE A 50 -7.54 -3.78 2.24
N ALA A 51 -7.23 -5.04 1.93
CA ALA A 51 -6.43 -5.38 0.74
C ALA A 51 -7.11 -4.89 -0.54
N GLN A 52 -8.40 -5.13 -0.70
CA GLN A 52 -9.17 -4.61 -1.84
C GLN A 52 -9.19 -3.08 -1.87
N ALA A 53 -9.47 -2.43 -0.73
CA ALA A 53 -9.55 -0.97 -0.62
C ALA A 53 -8.22 -0.24 -0.85
N THR A 54 -7.09 -0.96 -0.77
CA THR A 54 -5.74 -0.43 -0.97
C THR A 54 -5.09 -0.94 -2.26
N GLY A 55 -5.83 -1.70 -3.09
CA GLY A 55 -5.36 -2.14 -4.41
C GLY A 55 -4.38 -3.31 -4.38
N PHE A 56 -4.40 -4.13 -3.33
CA PHE A 56 -3.72 -5.43 -3.32
C PHE A 56 -4.63 -6.51 -3.92
N SER A 57 -4.03 -7.45 -4.65
CA SER A 57 -4.75 -8.55 -5.29
C SER A 57 -5.34 -9.56 -4.31
N SER A 58 -4.80 -9.63 -3.08
CA SER A 58 -5.30 -10.52 -2.03
C SER A 58 -4.85 -10.04 -0.65
N SER A 59 -5.49 -10.58 0.40
CA SER A 59 -5.08 -10.37 1.79
C SER A 59 -3.67 -10.89 2.06
N GLN A 60 -3.25 -11.97 1.40
CA GLN A 60 -1.88 -12.51 1.50
C GLN A 60 -0.86 -11.56 0.88
N ASN A 61 -1.16 -10.96 -0.29
CA ASN A 61 -0.26 -9.99 -0.92
C ASN A 61 -0.09 -8.74 -0.05
N LEU A 62 -1.19 -8.23 0.52
CA LEU A 62 -1.14 -7.18 1.54
C LEU A 62 -0.29 -7.63 2.74
N ALA A 63 -0.53 -8.82 3.30
CA ALA A 63 0.16 -9.28 4.49
C ALA A 63 1.68 -9.40 4.29
N THR A 64 2.13 -9.91 3.13
CA THR A 64 3.56 -9.98 2.78
C THR A 64 4.17 -8.59 2.66
N ALA A 65 3.53 -7.69 1.90
CA ALA A 65 4.04 -6.33 1.71
C ALA A 65 4.04 -5.54 3.03
N PHE A 66 3.02 -5.72 3.86
CA PHE A 66 2.89 -5.05 5.15
C PHE A 66 3.94 -5.56 6.13
N ARG A 67 4.21 -6.87 6.19
CA ARG A 67 5.28 -7.43 7.02
C ARG A 67 6.66 -6.94 6.60
N GLN A 68 6.90 -6.79 5.30
CA GLN A 68 8.16 -6.22 4.79
C GLN A 68 8.35 -4.76 5.21
N ALA A 69 7.25 -3.99 5.32
CA ALA A 69 7.31 -2.57 5.67
C ALA A 69 7.31 -2.31 7.19
N GLU A 70 6.47 -3.02 7.95
CA GLU A 70 6.21 -2.75 9.38
C GLU A 70 6.75 -3.85 10.31
N GLY A 71 7.34 -4.92 9.76
CA GLY A 71 7.90 -6.04 10.55
C GLY A 71 6.87 -7.01 11.13
N MET A 72 5.57 -6.75 10.99
CA MET A 72 4.49 -7.58 11.53
C MET A 72 3.32 -7.76 10.56
N ALA A 73 2.43 -8.71 10.83
CA ALA A 73 1.24 -8.91 10.00
C ALA A 73 0.20 -7.79 10.27
N PRO A 74 -0.64 -7.44 9.27
CA PRO A 74 -1.66 -6.40 9.42
C PRO A 74 -2.66 -6.70 10.55
N GLY A 75 -2.99 -7.98 10.79
CA GLY A 75 -3.87 -8.38 11.89
C GLY A 75 -3.25 -8.13 13.27
N ASP A 76 -1.96 -8.40 13.44
CA ASP A 76 -1.23 -8.13 14.69
C ASP A 76 -1.11 -6.63 14.92
N TYR A 77 -0.85 -5.87 13.85
CA TYR A 77 -0.82 -4.42 13.87
C TYR A 77 -2.16 -3.82 14.32
N ALA A 78 -3.28 -4.27 13.74
CA ALA A 78 -4.63 -3.83 14.14
C ALA A 78 -4.87 -4.10 15.63
N ARG A 79 -4.55 -5.31 16.10
CA ARG A 79 -4.69 -5.69 17.51
C ARG A 79 -3.86 -4.79 18.42
N GLN A 80 -2.58 -4.53 18.09
CA GLN A 80 -1.74 -3.62 18.86
C GLN A 80 -2.30 -2.20 18.91
N THR A 81 -2.82 -1.70 17.79
CA THR A 81 -3.37 -0.34 17.73
C THR A 81 -4.66 -0.20 18.53
N HIS A 82 -5.49 -1.24 18.61
CA HIS A 82 -6.73 -1.21 19.39
C HIS A 82 -6.49 -1.42 20.89
N LEU A 83 -5.41 -2.11 21.27
CA LEU A 83 -5.01 -2.29 22.68
C LEU A 83 -4.42 -1.01 23.30
N ARG A 84 -3.94 -0.07 22.48
CA ARG A 84 -3.30 1.19 22.94
C ARG A 84 -4.26 2.36 23.15
N THR A 85 -5.56 2.18 22.91
CA THR A 85 -6.58 3.25 22.99
C THR A 85 -7.30 3.29 24.35
N PHE A 86 -6.63 2.90 25.44
CA PHE A 86 -7.10 3.08 26.82
C PHE A 86 -6.17 4.05 27.54
#